data_AF-A0AAE7ACC0-F1
#
_entry.id   AF-A0AAE7ACC0-F1
#
_cell.length_a   1.000
_cell.length_b   1.000
_cell.length_c   1.000
_cell.angle_alpha   90.00
_cell.angle_beta   90.00
_cell.angle_gamma   90.00
#
_symmetry.space_group_name_H-M   'P 1'
#
loop_
_entity.id
_entity.type
_entity.pdbx_description
1 polymer ?
#
loop_
_entity_poly.entity_id
_entity_poly.type
_entity_poly.pdbx_seq_one_letter_code
_entity_poly.pdbx_strand_id
1 'polypeptide(L)'
;MLMLYHAHELKQYVDYQSKRTWIEQVQLVTPPYMNGQARWLMEPLQQVSLVEAPTDGAHFLVFKVTSGSTYSLRDDIDLTLPAMRVLFCAETDLRHTR
;
A
#
# COMPACT_ATOMS: atom_id res chain seq x y z
N MET A 1 10.92 12.24 -6.57
CA MET A 1 9.60 11.58 -6.51
C MET A 1 9.53 10.58 -7.64
N LEU A 2 9.15 9.34 -7.34
CA LEU A 2 9.05 8.26 -8.31
C LEU A 2 7.62 7.73 -8.27
N MET A 3 7.00 7.56 -9.44
CA MET A 3 5.70 6.91 -9.56
C MET A 3 5.93 5.45 -9.89
N LEU A 4 5.33 4.56 -9.09
CA LEU A 4 5.41 3.11 -9.27
C LEU A 4 4.08 2.60 -9.81
N TYR A 5 4.13 1.67 -10.75
CA TYR A 5 2.93 1.06 -11.33
C TYR A 5 2.51 -0.18 -10.55
N HIS A 6 3.46 -0.87 -9.91
CA HIS A 6 3.18 -2.10 -9.18
C HIS A 6 3.74 -2.08 -7.76
N ALA A 7 2.95 -2.56 -6.81
CA ALA A 7 3.36 -2.63 -5.40
C ALA A 7 4.58 -3.54 -5.15
N HIS A 8 4.88 -4.47 -6.05
CA HIS A 8 6.10 -5.28 -5.93
C HIS A 8 7.38 -4.45 -6.15
N GLU A 9 7.31 -3.40 -6.99
CA GLU A 9 8.43 -2.47 -7.18
C GLU A 9 8.70 -1.73 -5.86
N LEU A 10 7.65 -1.35 -5.13
CA LEU A 10 7.81 -0.73 -3.82
C LEU A 10 8.56 -1.64 -2.85
N LYS A 11 8.23 -2.93 -2.80
CA LYS A 11 8.96 -3.91 -1.98
C LYS A 11 10.45 -3.97 -2.36
N GLN A 12 10.77 -3.93 -3.66
CA GLN A 12 12.16 -3.88 -4.10
C GLN A 12 12.86 -2.61 -3.61
N TYR A 13 12.22 -1.45 -3.68
CA TYR A 13 12.79 -0.21 -3.14
C TYR A 13 13.03 -0.30 -1.64
N VAL A 14 12.11 -0.91 -0.88
CA VAL A 14 12.27 -1.16 0.56
C VAL A 14 13.49 -2.06 0.82
N ASP A 15 13.65 -3.13 0.03
CA ASP A 15 14.74 -4.09 0.18
C ASP A 15 16.11 -3.51 -0.20
N TYR A 16 16.14 -2.57 -1.15
CA TYR A 16 17.36 -1.92 -1.63
C TYR A 16 17.70 -0.62 -0.89
N GLN A 17 17.00 -0.31 0.20
CA GLN A 17 17.37 0.84 1.02
C GLN A 17 18.79 0.68 1.59
N SER A 18 19.48 1.82 1.67
CA SER A 18 20.85 1.90 2.16
C SER A 18 21.05 3.18 2.98
N LYS A 19 22.25 3.33 3.54
CA LYS A 19 22.61 4.55 4.29
C LYS A 19 22.56 5.83 3.43
N ARG A 20 22.63 5.71 2.09
CA ARG A 20 22.67 6.85 1.15
C ARG A 20 21.38 7.06 0.37
N THR A 21 20.53 6.03 0.31
CA THR A 21 19.26 6.07 -0.42
C THR A 21 18.23 5.35 0.42
N TRP A 22 17.19 6.06 0.85
CA TRP A 22 16.10 5.51 1.63
C TRP A 22 14.78 6.15 1.22
N ILE A 23 13.68 5.54 1.64
CA ILE A 23 12.32 6.00 1.41
C ILE A 23 11.93 6.87 2.60
N GLU A 24 11.70 8.15 2.34
CA GLU A 24 11.19 9.12 3.33
C GLU A 24 9.69 8.97 3.52
N GLN A 25 8.96 8.74 2.42
CA GLN A 25 7.51 8.69 2.42
C GLN A 25 7.00 7.92 1.21
N VAL A 26 5.86 7.26 1.39
CA VAL A 26 5.09 6.66 0.29
C VAL A 26 3.69 7.25 0.31
N GLN A 27 3.17 7.57 -0.87
CA GLN A 27 1.83 8.11 -1.07
C GLN A 27 1.03 7.15 -1.95
N LEU A 28 -0.23 6.90 -1.62
CA LEU A 28 -1.17 6.24 -2.50
C LEU A 28 -2.02 7.29 -3.21
N VAL A 29 -2.11 7.18 -4.53
CA VAL A 29 -2.95 8.04 -5.36
C VAL A 29 -4.19 7.26 -5.78
N THR A 30 -5.37 7.67 -5.32
CA THR A 30 -6.63 6.96 -5.54
C THR A 30 -7.60 7.77 -6.40
N PRO A 31 -8.26 7.13 -7.39
CA PRO A 31 -9.29 7.79 -8.20
C PRO A 31 -10.62 7.92 -7.44
N PRO A 32 -11.51 8.85 -7.87
CA PRO A 32 -12.85 9.07 -7.31
C PRO A 32 -13.66 7.81 -7.00
N TYR A 33 -13.70 6.86 -7.93
CA TYR A 33 -14.52 5.65 -7.79
C TYR A 33 -14.02 4.70 -6.69
N MET A 34 -12.76 4.81 -6.29
CA MET A 34 -12.12 3.94 -5.29
C MET A 34 -12.13 4.58 -3.90
N ASN A 35 -12.05 5.92 -3.85
CA ASN A 35 -12.02 6.67 -2.59
C ASN A 35 -13.37 7.26 -2.16
N GLY A 36 -14.40 7.14 -3.00
CA GLY A 36 -15.74 7.66 -2.71
C GLY A 36 -15.85 9.18 -2.73
N GLN A 37 -14.84 9.89 -3.26
CA GLN A 37 -14.80 11.34 -3.37
C GLN A 37 -15.00 11.81 -4.80
N ALA A 38 -15.30 13.10 -4.99
CA ALA A 38 -15.45 13.69 -6.32
C ALA A 38 -14.12 13.99 -7.04
N ARG A 39 -12.97 13.64 -6.44
CA ARG A 39 -11.63 13.97 -6.96
C ARG A 39 -10.61 12.88 -6.64
N TRP A 40 -9.49 12.92 -7.36
CA TRP A 40 -8.31 12.14 -7.00
C TRP A 40 -7.80 12.58 -5.63
N LEU A 41 -7.40 11.61 -4.82
CA LEU A 41 -6.74 11.85 -3.53
C LEU A 41 -5.33 11.28 -3.56
N MET A 42 -4.45 11.95 -2.81
CA MET A 42 -3.09 11.49 -2.54
C MET A 42 -2.95 11.44 -1.03
N GLU A 43 -2.77 10.24 -0.49
CA GLU A 43 -2.78 9.99 0.95
C GLU A 43 -1.52 9.24 1.39
N PRO A 44 -0.94 9.56 2.57
CA PRO A 44 0.20 8.82 3.07
C PRO A 44 -0.16 7.35 3.25
N LEU A 45 0.65 6.49 2.63
CA LEU A 45 0.46 5.06 2.69
C LEU A 45 1.04 4.54 4.00
N GLN A 46 0.22 3.79 4.75
CA GLN A 46 0.62 3.17 6.00
C GLN A 46 1.10 1.74 5.77
N GLN A 47 0.39 0.97 4.94
CA GLN A 47 0.74 -0.43 4.70
C GLN A 47 0.25 -0.92 3.34
N VAL A 48 1.01 -1.83 2.72
CA VAL A 48 0.55 -2.66 1.61
C VAL A 48 0.68 -4.12 1.99
N SER A 49 -0.39 -4.88 1.77
CA SER A 49 -0.42 -6.32 2.06
C SER A 49 -0.91 -7.12 0.87
N LEU A 50 -0.33 -8.30 0.69
CA LEU A 50 -0.87 -9.36 -0.14
C LEU A 50 -1.82 -10.20 0.71
N VAL A 51 -3.03 -10.39 0.20
CA VAL A 51 -4.10 -11.15 0.84
C VAL A 51 -4.58 -12.23 -0.13
N GLU A 52 -5.01 -13.36 0.40
CA GLU A 52 -5.62 -14.45 -0.36
C GLU A 52 -7.14 -14.42 -0.17
N ALA A 53 -7.90 -14.44 -1.25
CA ALA A 53 -9.36 -14.47 -1.19
C ALA A 53 -9.85 -15.88 -0.81
N PRO A 54 -10.69 -16.02 0.22
CA PRO A 54 -11.14 -17.32 0.70
C PRO A 54 -12.11 -18.02 -0.27
N THR A 55 -12.69 -17.27 -1.21
CA THR A 55 -13.68 -17.75 -2.18
C THR A 55 -13.05 -18.51 -3.34
N ASP A 56 -11.95 -18.00 -3.89
CA ASP A 56 -11.33 -18.47 -5.12
C ASP A 56 -9.81 -18.70 -5.00
N GLY A 57 -9.20 -18.41 -3.85
CA GLY A 57 -7.76 -18.50 -3.62
C GLY A 57 -6.94 -17.45 -4.36
N ALA A 58 -7.58 -16.45 -4.97
CA ALA A 58 -6.87 -15.43 -5.73
C ALA A 58 -6.14 -14.46 -4.79
N HIS A 59 -4.90 -14.11 -5.16
CA HIS A 59 -4.14 -13.12 -4.42
C HIS A 59 -4.45 -11.70 -4.89
N PHE A 60 -4.65 -10.78 -3.95
CA PHE A 60 -4.89 -9.37 -4.23
C PHE A 60 -4.21 -8.46 -3.21
N LEU A 61 -4.12 -7.17 -3.54
CA LEU A 61 -3.46 -6.17 -2.71
C LEU A 61 -4.47 -5.37 -1.90
N VAL A 62 -4.12 -5.15 -0.63
CA VAL A 62 -4.85 -4.25 0.26
C VAL A 62 -3.92 -3.12 0.67
N PHE A 63 -4.39 -1.89 0.51
CA PHE A 63 -3.68 -0.66 0.84
C PHE A 63 -4.35 0.02 2.02
N LYS A 64 -3.59 0.31 3.08
CA LYS A 64 -4.06 1.08 4.23
C LYS A 64 -3.38 2.44 4.22
N VAL A 65 -4.16 3.51 4.37
CA VAL A 65 -3.66 4.89 4.42
C VAL A 65 -3.84 5.48 5.81
N THR A 66 -3.07 6.52 6.14
CA THR A 66 -3.06 7.11 7.49
C THR A 66 -4.38 7.76 7.90
N SER A 67 -5.27 8.07 6.96
CA SER A 67 -6.62 8.56 7.24
C SER A 67 -7.55 7.49 7.81
N GLY A 68 -7.11 6.22 7.85
CA GLY A 68 -7.87 5.06 8.32
C GLY A 68 -8.59 4.32 7.20
N SER A 69 -8.62 4.88 5.98
CA SER A 69 -9.21 4.21 4.82
C SER A 69 -8.38 3.02 4.38
N THR A 70 -9.06 1.99 3.89
CA THR A 70 -8.47 0.78 3.33
C THR A 70 -9.03 0.57 1.93
N TYR A 71 -8.16 0.29 0.96
CA TYR A 71 -8.52 0.16 -0.44
C TYR A 71 -8.02 -1.14 -1.04
N SER A 72 -8.74 -1.61 -2.05
CA SER A 72 -8.40 -2.76 -2.89
C SER A 72 -8.98 -2.53 -4.29
N LEU A 73 -8.46 -3.24 -5.28
CA LEU A 73 -9.08 -3.31 -6.61
C LEU A 73 -10.26 -4.30 -6.66
N ARG A 74 -10.39 -5.15 -5.63
CA ARG A 74 -11.56 -6.01 -5.40
C ARG A 74 -12.51 -5.31 -4.45
N ASP A 75 -13.78 -5.19 -4.84
CA ASP A 75 -14.89 -4.66 -4.05
C ASP A 75 -15.80 -5.76 -3.47
N ASP A 76 -15.57 -7.02 -3.87
CA ASP A 76 -16.36 -8.19 -3.50
C ASP A 76 -15.85 -8.96 -2.28
N ILE A 77 -14.75 -8.50 -1.67
CA ILE A 77 -14.04 -9.21 -0.59
C ILE A 77 -13.88 -8.33 0.65
N ASP A 78 -13.97 -8.96 1.82
CA ASP A 78 -13.66 -8.34 3.10
C ASP A 78 -12.17 -7.94 3.18
N LEU A 79 -11.89 -6.64 3.37
CA LEU A 79 -10.53 -6.10 3.44
C LEU A 79 -9.89 -6.29 4.83
N THR A 80 -10.60 -6.88 5.79
CA THR A 80 -10.09 -7.22 7.12
C THR A 80 -9.43 -8.60 7.18
N LEU A 81 -9.42 -9.33 6.07
CA LEU A 81 -8.75 -10.62 5.95
C LEU A 81 -7.27 -10.53 6.38
N PRO A 82 -6.74 -11.61 6.97
CA PRO A 82 -5.35 -11.65 7.41
C PRO A 82 -4.41 -11.49 6.22
N ALA A 83 -3.37 -10.67 6.41
CA ALA A 83 -2.32 -10.53 5.41
C ALA A 83 -1.50 -11.82 5.30
N MET A 84 -1.42 -12.38 4.10
CA MET A 84 -0.49 -13.47 3.78
C MET A 84 0.96 -12.96 3.80
N ARG A 85 1.18 -11.73 3.30
CA ARG A 85 2.50 -11.08 3.31
C ARG A 85 2.37 -9.57 3.34
N VAL A 86 3.22 -8.89 4.11
CA VAL A 86 3.35 -7.43 4.07
C VAL A 86 4.43 -7.04 3.06
N LEU A 87 4.09 -6.15 2.12
CA LEU A 87 5.01 -5.62 1.10
C LEU A 87 5.62 -4.28 1.47
N PHE A 88 4.94 -3.52 2.32
CA PHE A 88 5.42 -2.25 2.84
C PHE A 88 4.69 -1.95 4.16
N CYS A 89 5.41 -1.46 5.16
CA CYS A 89 4.88 -0.92 6.41
C CYS A 89 5.63 0.36 6.77
N ALA A 90 4.91 1.47 6.88
CA ALA A 90 5.50 2.78 7.12
C ALA A 90 6.32 2.84 8.42
N GLU A 91 5.91 2.11 9.45
CA GLU A 91 6.57 2.09 10.76
C GLU A 91 7.95 1.41 10.72
N THR A 92 8.11 0.37 9.90
CA THR A 92 9.35 -0.41 9.84
C THR A 92 10.23 -0.03 8.66
N ASP A 93 9.62 0.38 7.55
CA ASP A 93 10.30 0.51 6.27
C ASP A 93 10.65 1.96 5.95
N LEU A 94 9.98 2.95 6.55
CA LEU A 94 10.41 4.34 6.43
C LEU A 94 11.47 4.64 7.46
N ARG A 95 12.47 5.41 7.03
CA ARG A 95 13.47 5.90 7.95
C ARG A 95 12.98 7.21 8.54
N HIS A 96 12.65 7.20 9.83
CA HIS A 96 12.44 8.44 10.56
C HIS A 96 13.80 9.11 10.77
N THR A 97 14.13 10.12 9.95
CA THR A 97 15.21 11.05 10.28
C THR A 97 14.83 11.75 11.58
N ARG A 98 15.59 11.49 12.65
CA ARG A 98 15.61 12.33 13.85
C ARG A 98 16.26 13.67 13.55
#